data_AF-A0A2T0W269-F1
#
_entry.id   AF-A0A2T0W269-F1
#
_cell.length_a   1.000
_cell.length_b   1.000
_cell.length_c   1.000
_cell.angle_alpha   90.00
_cell.angle_beta   90.00
_cell.angle_gamma   90.00
#
_symmetry.space_group_name_H-M   'P 1'
#
loop_
_entity.id
_entity.type
_entity.pdbx_description
1 polymer ?
#
loop_
_entity_poly.entity_id
_entity_poly.type
_entity_poly.pdbx_seq_one_letter_code
_entity_poly.pdbx_strand_id
1 'polypeptide(L)' 'MKSDKDVGHPDQRAVDDWFLYGPKNADIENLVRELTLNRGLPLAQVEDEIVAALRKLLATT' A
#
# COMPACT_ATOMS: atom_id res chain seq x y z
N MET A 1 15.59 -18.20 -23.31
CA MET A 1 15.16 -18.29 -21.90
C MET A 1 14.36 -17.05 -21.59
N LYS A 2 13.05 -17.20 -21.30
CA LYS A 2 12.24 -16.11 -20.75
C LYS A 2 12.54 -16.07 -19.26
N SER A 3 13.00 -14.95 -18.74
CA SER A 3 13.17 -14.78 -17.29
C SER A 3 11.79 -14.67 -16.66
N ASP A 4 11.50 -15.53 -15.67
CA ASP A 4 10.30 -15.49 -14.81
C ASP A 4 10.26 -14.25 -13.89
N LYS A 5 10.69 -13.08 -14.36
CA LYS A 5 10.74 -11.82 -13.58
C LYS A 5 9.66 -10.80 -13.95
N ASP A 6 8.75 -11.13 -14.87
CA ASP A 6 7.69 -10.21 -15.34
C ASP A 6 6.28 -10.62 -14.85
N VAL A 7 6.17 -11.33 -13.73
CA VAL A 7 4.88 -11.43 -13.03
C VAL A 7 4.83 -10.25 -12.06
N GLY A 8 4.19 -9.16 -12.50
CA GLY A 8 3.99 -7.97 -11.68
C GLY A 8 3.34 -8.32 -10.33
N HIS A 9 3.58 -7.48 -9.33
CA HIS A 9 3.02 -7.66 -7.98
C HIS A 9 1.48 -7.84 -8.07
N PRO A 10 0.87 -8.78 -7.35
CA PRO A 10 -0.58 -9.01 -7.41
C PRO A 10 -1.39 -7.74 -7.09
N ASP A 11 -0.86 -6.88 -6.23
CA ASP A 11 -1.50 -5.62 -5.84
C ASP A 11 -1.12 -4.42 -6.71
N GLN A 12 -0.33 -4.58 -7.78
CA GLN A 12 0.14 -3.48 -8.61
C GLN A 12 -1.01 -2.58 -9.09
N ARG A 13 -2.10 -3.20 -9.57
CA ARG A 13 -3.27 -2.47 -10.05
C ARG A 13 -3.97 -1.68 -8.94
N ALA A 14 -4.13 -2.30 -7.76
CA ALA A 14 -4.77 -1.63 -6.62
C ALA A 14 -3.94 -0.45 -6.12
N VAL A 15 -2.61 -0.58 -6.13
CA VAL A 15 -1.67 0.49 -5.82
C VAL A 15 -1.71 1.60 -6.88
N ASP A 16 -1.85 1.27 -8.16
CA ASP A 16 -1.98 2.27 -9.22
C ASP A 16 -3.29 3.06 -9.14
N ASP A 17 -4.39 2.37 -8.84
CA ASP A 17 -5.72 2.97 -8.62
C ASP A 17 -5.79 3.83 -7.34
N TRP A 18 -4.83 3.69 -6.43
CA TRP A 18 -4.76 4.44 -5.17
C TRP A 18 -4.63 5.95 -5.39
N PHE A 19 -3.98 6.38 -6.47
CA PHE A 19 -3.92 7.81 -6.84
C PHE A 19 -5.32 8.40 -7.10
N LEU A 20 -6.23 7.59 -7.66
CA LEU A 20 -7.58 8.00 -8.03
C LEU A 20 -8.56 7.90 -6.85
N TYR A 21 -8.45 6.84 -6.07
CA TYR A 21 -9.46 6.45 -5.07
C TYR A 21 -8.96 6.41 -3.62
N GLY A 22 -7.66 6.56 -3.39
CA GLY A 22 -7.04 6.52 -2.07
C GLY A 22 -7.11 7.83 -1.28
N PRO A 23 -6.48 7.87 -0.09
CA PRO A 23 -6.36 9.07 0.73
C PRO A 23 -5.68 10.21 -0.02
N LYS A 24 -6.14 11.45 0.22
CA LYS A 24 -5.67 12.64 -0.50
C LYS A 24 -4.22 13.04 -0.23
N ASN A 25 -3.58 12.45 0.79
CA ASN A 25 -2.20 12.75 1.11
C ASN A 25 -1.26 11.90 0.25
N ALA A 26 -0.53 12.57 -0.64
CA ALA A 26 0.44 11.93 -1.53
C ALA A 26 1.56 11.19 -0.78
N ASP A 27 1.90 11.60 0.44
CA ASP A 27 2.90 10.89 1.25
C ASP A 27 2.39 9.50 1.68
N ILE A 28 1.08 9.36 1.94
CA ILE A 28 0.48 8.06 2.24
C ILE A 28 0.58 7.15 1.02
N GLU A 29 0.28 7.67 -0.18
CA GLU A 29 0.41 6.90 -1.43
C GLU A 29 1.86 6.45 -1.67
N ASN A 30 2.83 7.36 -1.51
CA ASN A 30 4.24 7.04 -1.70
C ASN A 30 4.73 5.95 -0.74
N LEU A 31 4.32 6.02 0.53
CA LEU A 31 4.66 5.01 1.53
C LEU A 31 4.03 3.66 1.19
N VAL A 32 2.76 3.64 0.77
CA VAL A 32 2.06 2.41 0.36
C VAL A 32 2.73 1.77 -0.85
N ARG A 33 3.08 2.56 -1.87
CA ARG A 33 3.83 2.10 -3.06
C ARG A 33 5.18 1.49 -2.68
N GLU A 34 5.96 2.17 -1.85
CA GLU A 34 7.27 1.70 -1.41
C GLU A 34 7.16 0.37 -0.63
N LEU A 35 6.25 0.30 0.34
CA LEU A 35 6.06 -0.90 1.15
C LEU A 35 5.55 -2.09 0.31
N THR A 36 4.63 -1.84 -0.62
CA THR A 36 3.98 -2.89 -1.41
C THR A 36 4.87 -3.35 -2.56
N LEU A 37 5.27 -2.43 -3.43
CA LEU A 37 5.93 -2.78 -4.69
C LEU A 37 7.43 -3.03 -4.52
N ASN A 38 8.10 -2.27 -3.66
CA ASN A 38 9.55 -2.38 -3.50
C ASN A 38 9.95 -3.34 -2.37
N ARG A 39 9.13 -3.42 -1.31
CA ARG A 39 9.41 -4.30 -0.16
C ARG A 39 8.57 -5.58 -0.13
N GLY A 40 7.60 -5.72 -1.04
CA GLY A 40 6.82 -6.94 -1.23
C GLY A 40 5.81 -7.22 -0.10
N LEU A 41 5.42 -6.21 0.67
CA LEU A 41 4.35 -6.37 1.65
C LEU A 41 3.01 -6.44 0.91
N PRO A 42 2.08 -7.32 1.31
CA PRO A 42 0.72 -7.30 0.78
C PRO A 42 0.04 -5.96 1.08
N LEU A 43 -0.73 -5.43 0.12
CA LEU A 43 -1.42 -4.15 0.30
C LEU A 43 -2.35 -4.15 1.51
N ALA A 44 -3.08 -5.25 1.73
CA ALA A 44 -3.96 -5.44 2.88
C ALA A 44 -3.21 -5.30 4.22
N GLN A 45 -1.96 -5.80 4.29
CA GLN A 45 -1.14 -5.66 5.49
C GLN A 45 -0.77 -4.19 5.75
N VAL A 46 -0.47 -3.43 4.70
CA VAL A 46 -0.19 -1.99 4.82
C VAL A 46 -1.44 -1.22 5.24
N GLU A 47 -2.61 -1.57 4.71
CA GLU A 47 -3.90 -1.00 5.11
C GLU A 47 -4.22 -1.27 6.59
N ASP A 48 -3.94 -2.48 7.08
CA ASP A 48 -4.12 -2.83 8.49
C ASP A 48 -3.27 -1.94 9.42
N GLU A 49 -2.02 -1.64 9.05
CA GLU A 49 -1.15 -0.73 9.80
C GLU A 49 -1.71 0.71 9.84
N ILE A 50 -2.25 1.20 8.71
CA ILE A 50 -2.91 2.51 8.65
C ILE A 50 -4.13 2.54 9.58
N VAL A 51 -4.98 1.52 9.53
CA VAL A 51 -6.16 1.39 10.40
C VAL A 51 -5.75 1.34 11.88
N ALA A 52 -4.70 0.58 12.22
CA ALA A 52 -4.19 0.48 13.58
C ALA A 52 -3.71 1.84 14.12
N ALA A 53 -2.96 2.60 13.32
CA ALA A 53 -2.49 3.93 13.68
C ALA A 53 -3.66 4.90 13.95
N LEU A 54 -4.67 4.91 13.09
CA LEU A 54 -5.86 5.76 13.25
C LEU A 54 -6.67 5.37 14.49
N ARG A 55 -6.87 4.07 14.74
CA ARG A 55 -7.54 3.57 15.95
C ARG A 55 -6.82 3.96 17.23
N LYS A 56 -5.48 3.95 17.22
CA LYS A 56 -4.67 4.38 18.36
C LYS A 56 -4.94 5.85 18.71
N LEU A 57 -5.08 6.73 17.70
CA LEU A 57 -5.44 8.13 17.92
C LEU A 57 -6.82 8.26 18.58
N LEU A 58 -7.81 7.51 18.09
CA LEU A 58 -9.16 7.50 18.67
C LEU A 58 -9.18 7.00 20.12
N ALA A 59 -8.39 5.98 20.46
CA ALA A 59 -8.31 5.44 21.81
C ALA A 59 -7.55 6.33 22.81
N THR A 60 -6.88 7.38 22.32
CA THR A 60 -6.13 8.35 23.13
C THR A 60 -6.98 9.59 23.47
N THR A 61 -8.25 9.62 23.04
CA THR A 61 -9.22 10.71 23.26
C THR A 61 -10.27 10.29 24.27
#